data_AF-A0A2P8WHG8-F1
#
_entry.id   AF-A0A2P8WHG8-F1
#
_cell.length_a   1.000
_cell.length_b   1.000
_cell.length_c   1.000
_cell.angle_alpha   90.00
_cell.angle_beta   90.00
_cell.angle_gamma   90.00
#
_symmetry.space_group_name_H-M   'P 1'
#
loop_
_entity.id
_entity.type
_entity.pdbx_description
1 polymer ?
#
loop_
_entity_poly.entity_id
_entity_poly.type
_entity_poly.pdbx_seq_one_letter_code
_entity_poly.pdbx_strand_id
1 'polypeptide(L)' 'MTTTSAVNLENLAWQAFRERQISAAATQQIYRAMANPLSPREQRIAAVLRDAIENRYIQVVSL' A
#
# COMPACT_ATOMS: atom_id res chain seq x y z
N MET A 1 5.73 -11.28 18.38
CA MET A 1 5.87 -11.75 16.98
C MET A 1 4.77 -11.06 16.18
N THR A 2 5.08 -9.93 15.54
CA THR A 2 4.09 -9.09 14.80
C THR A 2 4.80 -8.20 13.78
N THR A 3 5.80 -8.75 13.10
CA THR A 3 6.71 -7.97 12.23
C THR A 3 6.47 -8.18 10.73
N THR A 4 5.74 -9.22 10.32
CA THR A 4 5.67 -9.57 8.89
C THR A 4 4.71 -8.67 8.09
N SER A 5 3.55 -8.29 8.64
CA SER A 5 2.54 -7.52 7.89
C SER A 5 2.88 -6.03 7.78
N ALA A 6 3.32 -5.41 8.88
CA ALA A 6 3.66 -3.98 8.90
C ALA A 6 4.89 -3.67 8.03
N VAL A 7 5.93 -4.50 8.13
CA VAL A 7 7.14 -4.34 7.30
C VAL A 7 6.83 -4.57 5.82
N ASN A 8 5.91 -5.49 5.49
CA ASN A 8 5.51 -5.72 4.11
C ASN A 8 4.77 -4.50 3.52
N LEU A 9 3.80 -3.92 4.24
CA LEU A 9 3.09 -2.73 3.79
C LEU A 9 4.02 -1.52 3.66
N GLU A 10 4.99 -1.37 4.57
CA GLU A 10 6.00 -0.31 4.47
C GLU A 10 6.89 -0.47 3.24
N ASN A 11 7.36 -1.69 2.97
CA ASN A 11 8.19 -1.96 1.79
C ASN A 11 7.40 -1.72 0.49
N LEU A 12 6.14 -2.16 0.45
CA LEU A 12 5.23 -1.89 -0.67
C LEU A 12 5.02 -0.39 -0.88
N ALA A 13 4.80 0.36 0.21
CA ALA A 13 4.64 1.80 0.13
C ALA A 13 5.90 2.46 -0.43
N TRP A 14 7.06 2.15 0.16
CA TRP A 14 8.35 2.68 -0.27
C TRP A 14 8.64 2.38 -1.74
N GLN A 15 8.39 1.14 -2.18
CA GLN A 15 8.56 0.76 -3.57
C GLN A 15 7.63 1.56 -4.49
N ALA A 16 6.35 1.67 -4.13
CA ALA A 16 5.36 2.37 -4.94
C ALA A 16 5.68 3.87 -5.11
N PHE A 17 6.14 4.53 -4.04
CA PHE A 17 6.59 5.92 -4.10
C PHE A 17 7.89 6.09 -4.89
N ARG A 18 8.85 5.19 -4.70
CA ARG A 18 10.14 5.24 -5.39
C ARG A 18 9.98 5.07 -6.89
N GLU A 19 9.17 4.11 -7.31
CA GLU A 19 8.97 3.80 -8.73
C GLU A 19 7.84 4.66 -9.36
N ARG A 20 7.07 5.40 -8.54
CA ARG A 20 5.84 6.11 -8.94
C ARG A 20 4.82 5.20 -9.64
N GLN A 21 4.90 3.91 -9.39
CA GLN A 21 4.02 2.89 -9.95
C GLN A 21 3.75 1.80 -8.91
N ILE A 22 2.59 1.18 -9.00
CA ILE A 22 2.20 0.06 -8.14
C ILE A 22 1.44 -0.96 -8.98
N SER A 23 1.69 -2.25 -8.77
CA SER A 23 0.96 -3.27 -9.50
C SER A 23 -0.50 -3.32 -9.07
N ALA A 24 -1.41 -3.62 -9.99
CA ALA A 24 -2.82 -3.83 -9.68
C ALA A 24 -3.02 -4.91 -8.58
N ALA A 25 -2.16 -5.93 -8.56
CA ALA A 25 -2.15 -6.96 -7.52
C ALA A 25 -1.78 -6.39 -6.14
N ALA A 26 -0.76 -5.54 -6.06
CA ALA A 26 -0.37 -4.87 -4.82
C ALA A 26 -1.47 -3.92 -4.31
N THR A 27 -2.10 -3.17 -5.22
CA THR A 27 -3.24 -2.32 -4.90
C THR A 27 -4.41 -3.13 -4.31
N GLN A 28 -4.73 -4.29 -4.89
CA GLN A 28 -5.74 -5.20 -4.32
C GLN A 28 -5.35 -5.73 -2.94
N GLN A 29 -4.07 -6.05 -2.72
CA GLN A 29 -3.59 -6.49 -1.41
C GLN A 29 -3.75 -5.39 -0.34
N ILE A 30 -3.48 -4.13 -0.67
CA ILE A 30 -3.70 -2.99 0.24
C ILE A 30 -5.18 -2.88 0.60
N TYR A 31 -6.09 -2.92 -0.39
CA TYR A 31 -7.52 -2.87 -0.11
C TYR A 31 -8.03 -4.07 0.72
N ARG A 32 -7.50 -5.28 0.49
CA ARG A 32 -7.79 -6.45 1.31
C ARG A 32 -7.23 -6.32 2.73
N ALA A 33 -6.05 -5.74 2.87
CA ALA A 33 -5.45 -5.45 4.18
C ALA A 33 -6.33 -4.45 4.95
N MET A 34 -6.87 -3.42 4.28
CA MET A 34 -7.81 -2.46 4.88
C MET A 34 -9.13 -3.08 5.35
N ALA A 35 -9.54 -4.23 4.80
CA ALA A 35 -10.72 -4.96 5.26
C ALA A 35 -10.49 -5.76 6.56
N ASN A 36 -9.24 -5.85 7.03
CA ASN A 36 -8.85 -6.52 8.27
C ASN A 36 -8.46 -5.49 9.35
N PRO A 37 -8.49 -5.86 10.65
CA PRO A 37 -8.02 -4.98 11.72
C PRO A 37 -6.51 -4.71 11.57
N LEU A 38 -6.19 -3.56 10.98
CA LEU A 38 -4.82 -3.06 10.83
C LEU A 38 -4.38 -2.30 12.07
N SER A 39 -3.08 -2.33 12.36
CA SER A 39 -2.50 -1.43 13.35
C SER A 39 -2.66 0.04 12.91
N PRO A 40 -2.66 1.01 13.85
CA PRO A 40 -2.74 2.44 13.50
C PRO A 40 -1.64 2.92 12.55
N ARG A 41 -0.51 2.20 12.49
CA ARG A 41 0.58 2.48 11.54
C ARG A 41 0.22 2.01 10.14
N GLU A 42 -0.21 0.76 10.00
CA GLU A 42 -0.61 0.18 8.72
C GLU A 42 -1.81 0.90 8.10
N GLN A 43 -2.78 1.32 8.91
CA GLN A 43 -3.91 2.13 8.45
C GLN A 43 -3.44 3.44 7.80
N ARG A 44 -2.47 4.12 8.43
CA ARG A 44 -1.90 5.36 7.86
C ARG A 44 -1.18 5.11 6.56
N ILE A 45 -0.39 4.04 6.47
CA ILE A 45 0.33 3.68 5.24
C ILE A 45 -0.66 3.39 4.11
N ALA A 46 -1.69 2.57 4.37
CA ALA A 46 -2.71 2.24 3.39
C ALA A 46 -3.52 3.47 2.95
N ALA A 47 -3.87 4.37 3.87
CA ALA A 47 -4.58 5.61 3.56
C ALA A 47 -3.74 6.53 2.66
N VAL A 48 -2.46 6.71 2.97
CA VAL A 48 -1.52 7.51 2.16
C VAL A 48 -1.33 6.92 0.76
N LEU A 49 -1.22 5.59 0.66
CA LEU A 49 -1.13 4.94 -0.65
C LEU A 49 -2.39 5.10 -1.48
N ARG A 50 -3.57 4.96 -0.84
CA ARG A 50 -4.86 5.17 -1.52
C ARG A 50 -4.96 6.60 -2.05
N ASP A 51 -4.64 7.58 -1.22
CA ASP A 51 -4.65 9.00 -1.60
C ASP A 51 -3.66 9.28 -2.73
N ALA A 52 -2.45 8.69 -2.69
CA ALA A 52 -1.46 8.83 -3.74
C ALA A 52 -1.92 8.23 -5.09
N ILE A 53 -2.67 7.14 -5.06
CA ILE A 53 -3.27 6.53 -6.26
C ILE A 53 -4.43 7.39 -6.79
N GLU A 54 -5.34 7.81 -5.91
CA GLU A 54 -6.53 8.64 -6.26
C GLU A 54 -6.12 9.97 -6.88
N ASN A 55 -5.08 10.63 -6.34
CA ASN A 55 -4.54 11.88 -6.85
C ASN A 55 -3.53 11.69 -8.01
N ARG A 56 -3.37 10.47 -8.54
CA ARG A 56 -2.47 10.15 -9.66
C ARG A 56 -0.98 10.45 -9.41
N TYR A 57 -0.54 10.48 -8.15
CA TYR A 57 0.88 10.54 -7.80
C TYR A 57 1.61 9.21 -8.05
N ILE A 58 0.88 8.09 -7.94
CA ILE A 58 1.35 6.74 -8.23
C ILE A 58 0.45 6.14 -9.31
N GLN A 59 1.05 5.59 -10.37
CA GLN A 59 0.30 4.92 -11.44
C GLN A 59 0.03 3.46 -11.07
N VAL A 60 -1.22 3.02 -11.20
CA VAL A 60 -1.53 1.59 -11.08
C VAL A 60 -1.25 0.93 -12.42
N VAL A 61 -0.24 0.05 -12.44
CA VAL A 61 0.19 -0.68 -13.63
C VAL A 61 -0.36 -2.11 -13.61
N SER A 62 -0.82 -2.60 -14.76
CA SER A 62 -1.16 -4.01 -14.93
C SER A 62 0.09 -4.71 -15.47
N LEU A 63 0.64 -5.64 -14.70
CA LEU A 63 1.71 -6.55 -15.12
C LEU A 63 1.12 -7.74 -15.89
#